data_AF-A0A809XYD6-F1
#
_entry.id   AF-A0A809XYD6-F1
#
_cell.length_a   1.000
_cell.length_b   1.000
_cell.length_c   1.000
_cell.angle_alpha   90.00
_cell.angle_beta   90.00
_cell.angle_gamma   90.00
#
_symmetry.space_group_name_H-M   'P 1'
#
loop_
_entity.id
_entity.type
_entity.pdbx_description
1 polymer ?
#
loop_
_entity_poly.entity_id
_entity_poly.type
_entity_poly.pdbx_seq_one_letter_code
_entity_poly.pdbx_strand_id
1 'polypeptide(L)'
;MSGPALRPSQRVGIVGFISPVSQAAGTVTSGWIDATTFHNFMAILKSGVLGAAATVDAKLQQATDNAGTGAKDVASKAITQLVKAINDNNQVTIDLKQEDLDFNNGFKWFRLSVTVGAAASLVDATILGFDPRYGFATDNDAATVVQNA
;
A
#
# COMPACT_ATOMS: atom_id res chain seq x y z
N MET A 1 -30.09 22.89 1.08
CA MET A 1 -28.82 23.42 1.58
C MET A 1 -27.79 22.32 1.44
N SER A 2 -26.83 22.45 0.52
CA SER A 2 -25.69 21.53 0.46
C SER A 2 -24.93 21.69 1.78
N GLY A 3 -24.74 20.61 2.54
CA GLY A 3 -23.90 20.64 3.75
C GLY A 3 -22.48 21.13 3.42
N PRO A 4 -21.68 21.54 4.43
CA PRO A 4 -20.29 21.92 4.21
C PRO A 4 -19.55 20.80 3.47
N ALA A 5 -18.70 21.19 2.51
CA ALA A 5 -17.90 20.23 1.76
C ALA A 5 -16.99 19.43 2.71
N LEU A 6 -16.90 18.13 2.47
CA LEU A 6 -16.04 17.23 3.24
C LEU A 6 -14.58 17.68 3.17
N ARG A 7 -13.88 17.63 4.31
CA ARG A 7 -12.42 17.83 4.33
C ARG A 7 -11.74 16.73 3.49
N PRO A 8 -10.62 17.00 2.81
CA PRO A 8 -9.92 15.98 2.03
C PRO A 8 -9.60 14.70 2.82
N SER A 9 -9.19 14.83 4.08
CA SER A 9 -8.94 13.68 4.99
C SER A 9 -10.21 12.88 5.32
N GLN A 10 -11.40 13.48 5.22
CA GLN A 10 -12.66 12.75 5.37
C GLN A 10 -13.06 11.98 4.12
N ARG A 11 -12.41 12.25 2.98
CA ARG A 11 -12.68 11.61 1.68
C ARG A 11 -11.69 10.49 1.37
N VAL A 12 -10.44 10.63 1.81
CA VAL A 12 -9.35 9.67 1.57
C VAL A 12 -8.63 9.40 2.88
N GLY A 13 -8.48 8.12 3.23
CA GLY A 13 -7.86 7.68 4.47
C GLY A 13 -6.48 7.09 4.20
N ILE A 14 -5.56 7.21 5.15
CA ILE A 14 -4.27 6.51 5.13
C ILE A 14 -4.46 5.21 5.89
N VAL A 15 -4.50 4.08 5.19
CA VAL A 15 -4.87 2.77 5.78
C VAL A 15 -3.66 1.89 6.11
N GLY A 16 -2.48 2.25 5.63
CA GLY A 16 -1.25 1.52 5.91
C GLY A 16 -0.03 2.24 5.36
N PHE A 17 1.15 1.83 5.82
CA PHE A 17 2.42 2.41 5.37
C PHE A 17 3.58 1.42 5.54
N ILE A 18 4.70 1.75 4.91
CA ILE A 18 6.03 1.21 5.22
C ILE A 18 6.89 2.41 5.56
N SER A 19 7.50 2.41 6.75
CA SER A 19 8.32 3.53 7.23
C SER A 19 9.42 3.90 6.23
N PRO A 20 9.69 5.19 6.02
CA PRO A 20 10.83 5.64 5.24
C PRO A 20 12.13 5.07 5.81
N VAL A 21 12.89 4.35 4.99
CA VAL A 21 14.15 3.73 5.44
C VAL A 21 15.11 3.52 4.28
N SER A 22 16.42 3.48 4.59
CA SER A 22 17.40 2.85 3.70
C SER A 22 17.31 1.33 3.89
N GLN A 23 16.45 0.70 3.08
CA GLN A 23 16.15 -0.72 3.18
C GLN A 23 17.30 -1.53 2.60
N ALA A 24 17.95 -2.36 3.42
CA ALA A 24 18.91 -3.35 2.96
C ALA A 24 18.23 -4.43 2.09
N ALA A 25 19.03 -5.23 1.38
CA ALA A 25 18.48 -6.29 0.55
C ALA A 25 17.57 -7.24 1.36
N GLY A 26 16.35 -7.46 0.86
CA GLY A 26 15.32 -8.20 1.57
C GLY A 26 13.93 -7.62 1.34
N THR A 27 12.94 -8.27 1.93
CA THR A 27 11.53 -7.90 1.82
C THR A 27 11.05 -7.20 3.08
N VAL A 28 10.37 -6.07 2.91
CA VAL A 28 9.62 -5.36 3.94
C VAL A 28 8.15 -5.29 3.53
N THR A 29 7.25 -5.45 4.49
CA THR A 29 5.80 -5.46 4.22
C THR A 29 5.10 -4.44 5.11
N SER A 30 3.99 -3.90 4.64
CA SER A 30 3.04 -3.22 5.52
C SER A 30 2.37 -4.23 6.48
N GLY A 31 1.61 -3.72 7.45
CA GLY A 31 0.60 -4.53 8.12
C GLY A 31 -0.48 -5.02 7.15
N TRP A 32 -1.33 -5.93 7.62
CA TRP A 32 -2.52 -6.37 6.88
C TRP A 32 -3.65 -5.35 7.02
N ILE A 33 -4.29 -5.02 5.90
CA ILE A 33 -5.38 -4.05 5.79
C ILE A 33 -6.67 -4.80 5.41
N ASP A 34 -7.77 -4.47 6.10
CA ASP A 34 -9.09 -4.99 5.77
C ASP A 34 -9.61 -4.32 4.50
N ALA A 35 -9.73 -5.11 3.43
CA ALA A 35 -10.21 -4.63 2.15
C ALA A 35 -11.70 -4.27 2.17
N THR A 36 -12.47 -4.64 3.19
CA THR A 36 -13.93 -4.42 3.25
C THR A 36 -14.33 -2.99 3.64
N THR A 37 -13.37 -2.16 4.05
CA THR A 37 -13.59 -0.81 4.60
C THR A 37 -13.79 0.27 3.52
N PHE A 38 -13.10 0.14 2.38
CA PHE A 38 -13.15 1.06 1.24
C PHE A 38 -13.50 0.31 -0.05
N HIS A 39 -13.99 1.02 -1.07
CA HIS A 39 -14.22 0.40 -2.39
C HIS A 39 -12.94 0.29 -3.21
N ASN A 40 -12.05 1.27 -3.09
CA ASN A 40 -10.83 1.37 -3.87
C ASN A 40 -9.64 1.67 -2.97
N PHE A 41 -8.47 1.15 -3.32
CA PHE A 41 -7.22 1.41 -2.63
C PHE A 41 -6.12 1.74 -3.63
N MET A 42 -5.16 2.55 -3.23
CA MET A 42 -3.93 2.80 -3.99
C MET A 42 -2.74 2.70 -3.06
N ALA A 43 -1.82 1.78 -3.35
CA ALA A 43 -0.51 1.77 -2.74
C ALA A 43 0.44 2.68 -3.53
N ILE A 44 1.06 3.63 -2.85
CA ILE A 44 2.10 4.50 -3.39
C ILE A 44 3.42 4.05 -2.78
N LEU A 45 4.37 3.64 -3.62
CA LEU A 45 5.76 3.42 -3.26
C LEU A 45 6.59 4.55 -3.85
N LYS A 46 7.46 5.15 -3.04
CA LYS A 46 8.48 6.09 -3.47
C LYS A 46 9.83 5.44 -3.26
N SER A 47 10.59 5.34 -4.33
CA SER A 47 12.02 5.07 -4.26
C SER A 47 12.77 6.38 -4.23
N GLY A 48 13.78 6.50 -3.38
CA GLY A 48 14.81 7.53 -3.48
C GLY A 48 15.99 7.00 -4.27
N VAL A 49 17.21 7.35 -3.85
CA VAL A 49 18.43 6.79 -4.44
C VAL A 49 18.48 5.29 -4.20
N LEU A 50 18.60 4.53 -5.28
CA LEU A 50 18.89 3.11 -5.24
C LEU A 50 20.40 2.87 -5.06
N GLY A 51 20.75 1.80 -4.36
CA GLY A 51 22.14 1.33 -4.29
C GLY A 51 22.69 0.90 -5.66
N ALA A 52 24.01 0.79 -5.78
CA ALA A 52 24.63 0.30 -7.02
C ALA A 52 24.11 -1.10 -7.38
N ALA A 53 23.64 -1.26 -8.62
CA ALA A 53 22.99 -2.48 -9.11
C ALA A 53 21.75 -2.94 -8.31
N ALA A 54 21.18 -2.07 -7.47
CA ALA A 54 19.98 -2.39 -6.72
C ALA A 54 18.75 -2.49 -7.62
N THR A 55 17.81 -3.31 -7.17
CA THR A 55 16.47 -3.40 -7.72
C THR A 55 15.43 -3.19 -6.64
N VAL A 56 14.26 -2.68 -7.02
CA VAL A 56 13.11 -2.60 -6.13
C VAL A 56 11.90 -3.21 -6.82
N ASP A 57 11.34 -4.24 -6.21
CA ASP A 57 10.10 -4.87 -6.60
C ASP A 57 9.02 -4.56 -5.57
N ALA A 58 7.78 -4.45 -6.03
CA ALA A 58 6.63 -4.24 -5.16
C ALA A 58 5.42 -5.01 -5.69
N LYS A 59 4.64 -5.56 -4.77
CA LYS A 59 3.42 -6.28 -5.09
C LYS A 59 2.42 -6.23 -3.96
N LEU A 60 1.15 -6.43 -4.29
CA LEU A 60 0.10 -6.65 -3.29
C LEU A 60 -0.04 -8.13 -3.00
N GLN A 61 -0.21 -8.45 -1.72
CA GLN A 61 -0.53 -9.79 -1.24
C GLN A 61 -1.88 -9.77 -0.55
N GLN A 62 -2.55 -10.91 -0.52
CA GLN A 62 -3.87 -11.11 0.09
C GLN A 62 -3.84 -12.25 1.11
N ALA A 63 -4.69 -12.17 2.12
CA ALA A 63 -4.88 -13.19 3.15
C ALA A 63 -6.35 -13.28 3.57
N THR A 64 -6.70 -14.36 4.27
CA THR A 64 -8.06 -14.58 4.79
C THR A 64 -8.30 -13.88 6.13
N ASP A 65 -7.24 -13.46 6.83
CA ASP A 65 -7.31 -12.76 8.11
C ASP A 65 -6.19 -11.72 8.26
N ASN A 66 -6.21 -11.01 9.40
CA ASN A 66 -5.22 -9.99 9.76
C ASN A 66 -3.86 -10.55 10.22
N ALA A 67 -3.72 -11.87 10.29
CA ALA A 67 -2.48 -12.56 10.66
C ALA A 67 -1.72 -13.08 9.43
N GLY A 68 -2.34 -13.05 8.25
CA GLY A 68 -1.73 -13.51 7.00
C GLY A 68 -2.01 -14.98 6.67
N THR A 69 -3.08 -15.55 7.22
CA THR A 69 -3.47 -16.93 6.90
C THR A 69 -3.71 -17.08 5.40
N GLY A 70 -3.06 -18.09 4.82
CA GLY A 70 -3.16 -18.38 3.38
C GLY A 70 -2.50 -17.34 2.47
N ALA A 71 -1.61 -16.48 3.00
CA ALA A 71 -1.01 -15.37 2.26
C ALA A 71 -0.52 -15.78 0.85
N LYS A 72 -1.03 -15.08 -0.16
CA LYS A 72 -0.63 -15.25 -1.57
C LYS A 72 -0.57 -13.91 -2.28
N ASP A 73 0.11 -13.86 -3.41
CA ASP A 73 0.14 -12.65 -4.23
C ASP A 73 -1.23 -12.38 -4.87
N VAL A 74 -1.57 -11.10 -5.06
CA VAL A 74 -2.73 -10.69 -5.85
C VAL A 74 -2.31 -10.69 -7.31
N ALA A 75 -3.07 -11.41 -8.15
CA ALA A 75 -2.76 -11.56 -9.56
C ALA A 75 -2.69 -10.18 -10.25
N SER A 76 -1.67 -9.98 -11.09
CA SER A 76 -1.47 -8.74 -11.85
C SER A 76 -1.32 -7.46 -11.02
N LYS A 77 -1.02 -7.57 -9.72
CA LYS A 77 -0.75 -6.42 -8.82
C LYS A 77 0.71 -6.37 -8.37
N ALA A 78 1.62 -6.72 -9.28
CA ALA A 78 3.05 -6.53 -9.12
C ALA A 78 3.54 -5.48 -10.12
N ILE A 79 4.53 -4.69 -9.70
CA ILE A 79 5.11 -3.65 -10.55
C ILE A 79 6.12 -4.30 -11.51
N THR A 80 6.43 -3.60 -12.60
CA THR A 80 7.69 -3.85 -13.31
C THR A 80 8.83 -3.45 -12.39
N GLN A 81 9.82 -4.32 -12.22
CA GLN A 81 10.99 -4.09 -11.37
C GLN A 81 11.63 -2.73 -11.67
N LEU A 82 11.86 -1.94 -10.62
CA LEU A 82 12.68 -0.74 -10.71
C LEU A 82 14.15 -1.16 -10.70
N VAL A 83 14.94 -0.68 -11.65
CA VAL A 83 16.38 -0.94 -11.72
C VAL A 83 17.16 0.36 -11.64
N LYS A 84 18.26 0.39 -10.86
CA LYS A 84 19.07 1.60 -10.63
C LYS A 84 19.45 2.39 -11.89
N ALA A 85 19.63 1.70 -13.02
CA ALA A 85 20.07 2.29 -14.27
C ALA A 85 19.02 3.23 -14.92
N ILE A 86 17.73 2.97 -14.67
CA ILE A 86 16.62 3.65 -15.37
C ILE A 86 15.62 4.22 -14.38
N ASN A 87 15.48 3.58 -13.21
CA ASN A 87 14.51 3.92 -12.19
C ASN A 87 15.25 4.28 -10.90
N ASP A 88 15.48 5.57 -10.73
CA ASP A 88 16.12 6.16 -9.56
C ASP A 88 15.34 7.42 -9.18
N ASN A 89 14.90 7.51 -7.92
CA ASN A 89 13.99 8.57 -7.45
C ASN A 89 12.58 8.55 -8.09
N ASN A 90 12.00 7.36 -8.31
CA ASN A 90 10.68 7.20 -8.93
C ASN A 90 9.56 6.94 -7.92
N GLN A 91 8.35 7.31 -8.31
CA GLN A 91 7.10 6.94 -7.65
C GLN A 91 6.41 5.82 -8.44
N VAL A 92 5.79 4.90 -7.72
CA VAL A 92 5.03 3.79 -8.28
C VAL A 92 3.68 3.74 -7.57
N THR A 93 2.64 3.50 -8.36
CA THR A 93 1.28 3.31 -7.87
C THR A 93 0.79 1.91 -8.20
N ILE A 94 0.12 1.27 -7.25
CA ILE A 94 -0.58 -0.01 -7.46
C ILE A 94 -2.01 0.17 -7.00
N ASP A 95 -2.95 0.18 -7.95
CA ASP A 95 -4.38 0.28 -7.68
C ASP A 95 -4.97 -1.09 -7.34
N LEU A 96 -5.82 -1.12 -6.33
CA LEU A 96 -6.53 -2.32 -5.90
C LEU A 96 -8.02 -2.00 -5.73
N LYS A 97 -8.83 -2.77 -6.43
CA LYS A 97 -10.27 -2.87 -6.19
C LYS A 97 -10.55 -4.16 -5.43
N GLN A 98 -11.67 -4.20 -4.73
CA GLN A 98 -12.09 -5.44 -4.06
C GLN A 98 -12.26 -6.62 -5.02
N GLU A 99 -12.73 -6.38 -6.24
CA GLU A 99 -12.88 -7.40 -7.28
C GLU A 99 -11.55 -8.04 -7.73
N ASP A 100 -10.42 -7.40 -7.45
CA ASP A 100 -9.09 -7.97 -7.72
C ASP A 100 -8.69 -9.03 -6.67
N LEU A 101 -9.33 -9.02 -5.50
CA LEU A 101 -9.08 -9.98 -4.43
C LEU A 101 -9.95 -11.22 -4.60
N ASP A 102 -9.47 -12.34 -4.07
CA ASP A 102 -10.17 -13.61 -4.09
C ASP A 102 -11.23 -13.68 -2.97
N PHE A 103 -12.20 -12.76 -3.04
CA PHE A 103 -13.28 -12.62 -2.05
C PHE A 103 -14.12 -13.88 -1.95
N ASN A 104 -14.32 -14.61 -3.05
CA ASN A 104 -15.07 -15.85 -3.09
C ASN A 104 -14.45 -16.93 -2.18
N ASN A 105 -13.12 -16.94 -2.05
CA ASN A 105 -12.40 -17.84 -1.15
C ASN A 105 -12.06 -17.19 0.21
N GLY A 106 -12.69 -16.07 0.54
CA GLY A 106 -12.55 -15.41 1.84
C GLY A 106 -11.32 -14.53 2.01
N PHE A 107 -10.57 -14.23 0.94
CA PHE A 107 -9.42 -13.33 0.99
C PHE A 107 -9.86 -11.87 1.08
N LYS A 108 -10.03 -11.38 2.31
CA LYS A 108 -10.54 -10.03 2.61
C LYS A 108 -9.47 -9.09 3.13
N TRP A 109 -8.25 -9.57 3.32
CA TRP A 109 -7.13 -8.77 3.82
C TRP A 109 -6.08 -8.64 2.74
N PHE A 110 -5.43 -7.49 2.66
CA PHE A 110 -4.30 -7.28 1.75
C PHE A 110 -3.15 -6.53 2.41
N ARG A 111 -1.97 -6.57 1.81
CA ARG A 111 -0.81 -5.78 2.24
C ARG A 111 0.08 -5.43 1.05
N LEU A 112 0.90 -4.40 1.22
CA LEU A 112 1.99 -4.10 0.30
C LEU A 112 3.25 -4.87 0.73
N SER A 113 3.92 -5.49 -0.23
CA SER A 113 5.21 -6.16 -0.06
C SER A 113 6.23 -5.49 -1.00
N VAL A 114 7.31 -4.97 -0.45
CA VAL A 114 8.41 -4.32 -1.18
C VAL A 114 9.68 -5.13 -0.97
N THR A 115 10.37 -5.48 -2.04
CA THR A 115 11.63 -6.24 -2.00
C THR A 115 12.74 -5.43 -2.62
N VAL A 116 13.82 -5.22 -1.88
CA VAL A 116 15.04 -4.60 -2.37
C VAL A 116 16.06 -5.69 -2.71
N GLY A 117 16.61 -5.66 -3.92
CA GLY A 117 17.65 -6.55 -4.39
C GLY A 117 19.04 -5.89 -4.36
N ALA A 118 20.08 -6.71 -4.17
CA ALA A 118 21.51 -6.40 -4.25
C ALA A 118 22.08 -5.35 -3.27
N ALA A 119 21.53 -4.14 -3.19
CA ALA A 119 22.10 -3.05 -2.38
C ALA A 119 21.02 -2.17 -1.74
N ALA A 120 21.39 -1.57 -0.61
CA ALA A 120 20.46 -0.77 0.18
C ALA A 120 19.89 0.41 -0.63
N SER A 121 18.58 0.62 -0.53
CA SER A 121 17.85 1.61 -1.32
C SER A 121 16.86 2.37 -0.46
N LEU A 122 16.71 3.68 -0.71
CA LEU A 122 15.74 4.49 0.00
C LEU A 122 14.33 4.14 -0.48
N VAL A 123 13.45 3.73 0.44
CA VAL A 123 12.06 3.39 0.15
C VAL A 123 11.13 3.99 1.19
N ASP A 124 9.95 4.44 0.75
CA ASP A 124 8.82 4.89 1.56
C ASP A 124 7.54 4.43 0.88
N ALA A 125 6.57 3.91 1.63
CA ALA A 125 5.28 3.56 1.04
C ALA A 125 4.11 4.00 1.90
N THR A 126 3.04 4.45 1.24
CA THR A 126 1.77 4.83 1.85
C THR A 126 0.63 4.17 1.08
N ILE A 127 -0.35 3.63 1.79
CA ILE A 127 -1.54 3.00 1.21
C ILE A 127 -2.73 3.90 1.54
N LEU A 128 -3.45 4.30 0.50
CA LEU A 128 -4.62 5.16 0.60
C LEU A 128 -5.89 4.34 0.35
N GLY A 129 -6.92 4.59 1.15
CA GLY A 129 -8.28 4.11 0.94
C GLY A 129 -9.17 5.21 0.38
N PHE A 130 -9.93 4.89 -0.66
CA PHE A 130 -10.84 5.79 -1.34
C PHE A 130 -12.27 5.25 -1.30
N ASP A 131 -13.23 6.16 -1.22
CA ASP A 131 -14.65 5.83 -1.21
C ASP A 131 -14.98 4.88 -0.04
N PRO A 132 -14.95 5.39 1.22
CA PRO A 132 -15.27 4.58 2.39
C PRO A 132 -16.69 4.02 2.26
N ARG A 133 -16.87 2.75 2.62
CA ARG A 133 -18.19 2.11 2.53
C ARG A 133 -19.19 2.71 3.51
N TYR A 134 -18.71 3.17 4.66
CA TYR A 134 -19.50 3.75 5.73
C TYR A 134 -18.73 4.90 6.38
N GLY A 135 -19.44 5.95 6.76
CA GLY A 135 -18.87 7.08 7.51
C GLY A 135 -17.84 7.88 6.71
N PHE A 136 -16.90 8.49 7.43
CA PHE A 136 -15.78 9.22 6.82
C PHE A 136 -14.56 8.32 6.69
N ALA A 137 -13.68 8.66 5.76
CA ALA A 137 -12.42 7.93 5.59
C ALA A 137 -11.57 7.97 6.87
N THR A 138 -11.64 9.07 7.63
CA THR A 138 -10.98 9.25 8.92
C THR A 138 -11.36 8.21 9.97
N ASP A 139 -12.53 7.59 9.85
CA ASP A 139 -13.00 6.58 10.80
C ASP A 139 -12.27 5.24 10.61
N ASN A 140 -11.60 5.09 9.46
CA ASN A 140 -10.87 3.89 9.04
C ASN A 140 -9.38 4.19 8.80
N ASP A 141 -8.88 5.33 9.27
CA ASP A 141 -7.45 5.66 9.21
C ASP A 141 -6.63 4.65 10.04
N ALA A 142 -5.39 4.43 9.62
CA ALA A 142 -4.41 3.72 10.42
C ALA A 142 -4.23 4.45 11.76
N ALA A 143 -4.08 3.70 12.85
CA ALA A 143 -3.96 4.26 14.20
C ALA A 143 -2.76 5.20 14.40
N THR A 144 -1.81 5.22 13.45
CA THR A 144 -0.64 6.10 13.43
C THR A 144 -0.90 7.47 12.80
N VAL A 145 -2.08 7.70 12.20
CA VAL A 145 -2.43 8.97 11.57
C VAL A 145 -2.74 10.00 12.65
N VAL A 146 -2.07 11.16 12.57
CA VAL A 146 -2.35 12.33 13.41
C VAL A 146 -2.89 13.43 12.51
N GLN A 147 -4.06 13.97 12.86
CA GLN A 147 -4.75 14.99 12.09
C GLN A 147 -4.56 16.37 12.72
N ASN A 148 -4.55 17.42 11.89
CA ASN A 148 -4.62 18.78 12.38
C ASN A 148 -6.00 19.02 13.03
N ALA A 149 -5.99 19.83 14.10
CA ALA A 149 -7.22 20.32 14.73
C ALA A 149 -8.07 21.14 13.73
#